data_AF-A0A238USD6-F1
#
_entry.id   AF-A0A238USD6-F1
#
_cell.length_a   1.000
_cell.length_b   1.000
_cell.length_c   1.000
_cell.angle_alpha   90.00
_cell.angle_beta   90.00
_cell.angle_gamma   90.00
#
_symmetry.space_group_name_H-M   'P 1'
#
loop_
_entity.id
_entity.type
_entity.pdbx_description
1 polymer ?
#
loop_
_entity_poly.entity_id
_entity_poly.type
_entity_poly.pdbx_seq_one_letter_code
_entity_poly.pdbx_strand_id
1 'polypeptide(L)'
;MTIAPDEIEAQQFRVMFRGYDVEQVDAFLDRMQQEFTRLLAERGSGTGPVPDGAPSAAPDAPADEAAPGPSARALRTLLRAEQMADQMIADAEAEAEEIRAQAQAERQQALAETRAECARLHADLTVQREQEIGALLVRLEQLQAEVARLDDLESRARESLRRWIDQHQRLLTEGTGNGGAVAGGSAVATPVHPPAA
;
A
#
# COMPACT_ATOMS: atom_id res chain seq x y z
N MET A 1 -19.96 30.37 -20.24
CA MET A 1 -19.34 29.18 -20.85
C MET A 1 -19.35 28.15 -19.75
N THR A 2 -20.28 27.19 -19.82
CA THR A 2 -20.49 26.20 -18.77
C THR A 2 -19.32 25.23 -18.76
N ILE A 3 -18.62 25.12 -17.64
CA ILE A 3 -17.71 23.98 -17.43
C ILE A 3 -18.59 22.74 -17.40
N ALA A 4 -18.44 21.87 -18.40
CA ALA A 4 -19.20 20.63 -18.44
C ALA A 4 -18.69 19.69 -17.33
N PRO A 5 -19.55 18.88 -16.70
CA PRO A 5 -19.11 17.90 -15.70
C PRO A 5 -17.96 17.01 -16.20
N ASP A 6 -17.98 16.67 -17.48
CA ASP A 6 -16.96 15.89 -18.19
C ASP A 6 -15.57 16.59 -18.21
N GLU A 7 -15.53 17.93 -18.18
CA GLU A 7 -14.27 18.71 -18.13
C GLU A 7 -13.63 18.68 -16.74
N ILE A 8 -14.43 18.48 -15.68
CA ILE A 8 -13.93 18.31 -14.30
C ILE A 8 -13.32 16.92 -14.14
N GLU A 9 -13.93 15.89 -14.74
CA GLU A 9 -13.41 14.52 -14.70
C GLU A 9 -12.10 14.36 -15.49
N ALA A 10 -11.91 15.13 -16.57
CA ALA A 10 -10.71 15.08 -17.41
C ALA A 10 -9.55 15.96 -16.90
N GLN A 11 -9.75 16.75 -15.84
CA GLN A 11 -8.76 17.72 -15.37
C GLN A 11 -7.58 17.05 -14.66
N GLN A 12 -6.40 17.06 -15.28
CA GLN A 12 -5.16 16.50 -14.70
C GLN A 12 -4.28 17.63 -14.12
N PHE A 13 -3.96 17.52 -12.82
CA PHE A 13 -3.04 18.44 -12.14
C PHE A 13 -1.60 17.96 -12.26
N ARG A 14 -0.65 18.87 -12.48
CA ARG A 14 0.77 18.53 -12.50
C ARG A 14 1.24 18.20 -11.09
N VAL A 15 1.98 17.09 -10.96
CA VAL A 15 2.55 16.62 -9.70
C VAL A 15 4.00 17.08 -9.61
N MET A 16 4.31 17.84 -8.57
CA MET A 16 5.66 18.24 -8.16
C MET A 16 6.20 17.29 -7.08
N PHE A 17 7.50 17.40 -6.76
CA PHE A 17 8.25 16.46 -5.89
C PHE A 17 7.66 16.26 -4.46
N ARG A 18 6.61 17.01 -4.08
CA ARG A 18 5.85 16.87 -2.82
C ARG A 18 4.33 17.05 -2.98
N GLY A 19 3.74 16.62 -4.09
CA GLY A 19 2.28 16.64 -4.29
C GLY A 19 1.86 17.52 -5.46
N TYR A 20 0.58 17.92 -5.49
CA TYR A 20 0.05 18.75 -6.56
C TYR A 20 0.59 20.18 -6.49
N ASP A 21 0.72 20.82 -7.65
CA ASP A 21 1.06 22.24 -7.75
C ASP A 21 -0.07 23.10 -7.19
N VAL A 22 0.16 23.69 -6.01
CA VAL A 22 -0.85 24.45 -5.24
C VAL A 22 -1.36 25.64 -6.02
N GLU A 23 -0.51 26.35 -6.78
CA GLU A 23 -0.93 27.51 -7.57
C GLU A 23 -1.87 27.11 -8.70
N GLN A 24 -1.62 25.96 -9.33
CA GLN A 24 -2.47 25.41 -10.38
C GLN A 24 -3.81 24.92 -9.85
N VAL A 25 -3.80 24.31 -8.66
CA VAL A 25 -5.01 23.86 -7.98
C VAL A 25 -5.86 25.07 -7.54
N ASP A 26 -5.26 26.08 -6.94
CA ASP A 26 -5.96 27.30 -6.50
C ASP A 26 -6.60 28.05 -7.67
N ALA A 27 -5.87 28.23 -8.78
CA ALA A 27 -6.42 28.86 -9.99
C ALA A 27 -7.56 28.06 -10.65
N PHE A 28 -7.63 26.75 -10.42
CA PHE A 28 -8.76 25.93 -10.85
C PHE A 28 -9.96 26.05 -9.90
N LEU A 29 -9.72 26.03 -8.58
CA LEU A 29 -10.74 26.23 -7.56
C LEU A 29 -11.40 27.61 -7.68
N ASP A 30 -10.62 28.67 -7.96
CA ASP A 30 -11.15 30.03 -8.19
C ASP A 30 -12.09 30.09 -9.40
N ARG A 31 -11.75 29.38 -10.48
CA ARG A 31 -12.60 29.30 -11.68
C ARG A 31 -13.88 28.52 -11.41
N MET A 32 -13.80 27.39 -10.69
CA MET A 32 -14.99 26.64 -10.29
C MET A 32 -15.88 27.44 -9.36
N GLN A 33 -15.31 28.18 -8.41
CA GLN A 33 -16.05 29.04 -7.49
C GLN A 33 -16.80 30.15 -8.24
N GLN A 34 -16.18 30.77 -9.25
CA GLN A 34 -16.83 31.79 -10.09
C GLN A 34 -18.02 31.21 -10.88
N GLU A 35 -17.86 30.04 -11.49
CA GLU A 35 -18.95 29.39 -12.23
C GLU A 35 -20.06 28.87 -11.31
N PHE A 36 -19.73 28.35 -10.12
CA PHE A 36 -20.74 27.90 -9.16
C PHE A 36 -21.52 29.08 -8.58
N THR A 37 -20.83 30.19 -8.27
CA THR A 37 -21.47 31.44 -7.84
C THR A 37 -22.37 32.01 -8.93
N ARG A 38 -21.95 31.93 -10.20
CA ARG A 38 -22.77 32.31 -11.36
C ARG A 38 -24.00 31.43 -11.50
N LEU A 39 -23.89 30.11 -11.38
CA LEU A 39 -25.04 29.19 -11.47
C LEU A 39 -26.03 29.38 -10.31
N LEU A 40 -25.54 29.67 -9.09
CA LEU A 40 -26.37 30.07 -7.95
C LEU A 40 -27.06 31.41 -8.20
N ALA A 41 -26.38 32.39 -8.78
CA ALA A 41 -26.96 33.68 -9.14
C ALA A 41 -28.00 33.55 -10.27
N GLU A 42 -27.78 32.70 -11.27
CA GLU A 42 -28.72 32.40 -12.35
C GLU A 42 -29.95 31.62 -11.82
N ARG A 43 -29.78 30.71 -10.85
CA ARG A 43 -30.90 30.06 -10.14
C ARG A 43 -31.64 31.02 -9.20
N GLY A 44 -30.93 31.93 -8.56
CA GLY A 44 -31.50 32.96 -7.68
C GLY A 44 -32.25 34.04 -8.44
N SER A 45 -31.75 34.48 -9.61
CA SER A 45 -32.41 35.49 -10.45
C SER A 45 -33.62 34.95 -11.21
N GLY A 46 -33.78 33.62 -11.30
CA GLY A 46 -35.00 32.96 -11.77
C GLY A 46 -36.17 33.03 -10.79
N THR A 47 -35.94 33.47 -9.55
CA THR A 47 -36.99 33.82 -8.59
C THR A 47 -37.08 35.34 -8.50
N GLY A 48 -37.67 35.94 -9.54
CA GLY A 48 -37.89 37.38 -9.59
C GLY A 48 -38.80 37.88 -8.44
N PRO A 49 -38.71 39.18 -8.10
CA PRO A 49 -39.49 39.79 -7.03
C PRO A 49 -40.98 39.77 -7.38
N VAL A 50 -41.81 39.28 -6.47
CA VAL A 50 -43.27 39.41 -6.58
C VAL A 50 -43.62 40.91 -6.51
N PRO A 51 -44.30 41.48 -7.52
CA PRO A 51 -44.74 42.86 -7.49
C PRO A 51 -45.87 43.03 -6.47
N ASP A 52 -45.74 44.02 -5.59
CA ASP A 52 -46.85 44.61 -4.85
C ASP A 52 -47.84 45.22 -5.84
N GLY A 53 -48.88 44.46 -6.15
CA GLY A 53 -50.03 44.85 -6.93
C GLY A 53 -51.29 44.54 -6.15
N ALA A 54 -51.95 45.57 -5.65
CA ALA A 54 -53.24 45.52 -4.98
C ALA A 54 -54.30 44.74 -5.78
N PRO A 55 -55.27 44.14 -5.08
CA PRO A 55 -56.60 43.96 -5.63
C PRO A 55 -57.65 44.71 -4.79
N SER A 56 -58.26 45.73 -5.41
CA SER A 56 -59.61 46.16 -5.08
C SER A 56 -60.60 45.21 -5.74
N ALA A 57 -61.49 44.60 -4.96
CA ALA A 57 -62.94 44.52 -5.19
C ALA A 57 -63.57 43.38 -4.38
N ALA A 58 -64.52 43.74 -3.50
CA ALA A 58 -65.58 42.86 -3.02
C ALA A 58 -66.51 42.47 -4.19
N PRO A 59 -67.29 41.37 -4.07
CA PRO A 59 -68.70 41.54 -3.73
C PRO A 59 -69.30 40.48 -2.77
N ASP A 60 -70.46 40.86 -2.24
CA ASP A 60 -71.33 40.21 -1.24
C ASP A 60 -71.77 38.74 -1.50
N ALA A 61 -71.88 37.98 -0.39
CA ALA A 61 -72.91 37.01 0.11
C ALA A 61 -73.78 36.16 -0.87
N PRO A 62 -74.37 34.99 -0.48
CA PRO A 62 -74.80 34.59 0.88
C PRO A 62 -74.54 33.12 1.29
N ALA A 63 -74.94 32.81 2.53
CA ALA A 63 -74.91 31.52 3.21
C ALA A 63 -76.00 30.52 2.74
N ASP A 64 -75.69 29.22 2.83
CA ASP A 64 -76.63 28.08 3.04
C ASP A 64 -75.77 26.83 3.37
N GLU A 65 -75.70 26.37 4.62
CA GLU A 65 -76.59 25.43 5.36
C GLU A 65 -76.24 23.93 5.23
N ALA A 66 -76.16 23.29 6.41
CA ALA A 66 -76.38 21.86 6.70
C ALA A 66 -75.40 20.78 6.19
N ALA A 67 -74.22 20.72 6.80
CA ALA A 67 -73.41 19.49 6.97
C ALA A 67 -72.75 19.58 8.36
N PRO A 68 -72.33 18.49 9.04
CA PRO A 68 -71.84 18.57 10.42
C PRO A 68 -70.73 19.61 10.46
N GLY A 69 -70.83 20.56 11.41
CA GLY A 69 -70.28 21.90 11.28
C GLY A 69 -68.83 21.97 10.76
N PRO A 70 -68.44 23.05 10.07
CA PRO A 70 -67.12 23.20 9.44
C PRO A 70 -65.93 22.87 10.38
N SER A 71 -66.12 23.04 11.69
CA SER A 71 -65.21 22.63 12.76
C SER A 71 -64.99 21.11 12.89
N ALA A 72 -66.04 20.28 12.76
CA ALA A 72 -65.95 18.82 12.88
C ALA A 72 -65.21 18.19 11.68
N ARG A 73 -65.38 18.78 10.49
CA ARG A 73 -64.64 18.37 9.28
C ARG A 73 -63.16 18.75 9.38
N ALA A 74 -62.85 19.94 9.90
CA ALA A 74 -61.48 20.39 10.17
C ALA A 74 -60.76 19.53 11.23
N LEU A 75 -61.45 19.14 12.31
CA LEU A 75 -60.92 18.22 13.32
C LEU A 75 -60.58 16.84 12.75
N ARG A 76 -61.45 16.26 11.91
CA ARG A 76 -61.17 14.98 11.24
C ARG A 76 -59.95 15.06 10.31
N THR A 77 -59.78 16.18 9.59
CA THR A 77 -58.61 16.35 8.74
C THR A 77 -57.32 16.52 9.54
N LEU A 78 -57.38 17.21 10.69
CA LEU A 78 -56.22 17.36 11.59
C LEU A 78 -55.82 16.01 12.20
N LEU A 79 -56.78 15.24 12.73
CA LEU A 79 -56.50 13.92 13.30
C LEU A 79 -55.89 12.97 12.25
N ARG A 80 -56.37 13.03 11.00
CA ARG A 80 -55.80 12.25 9.90
C ARG A 80 -54.39 12.72 9.53
N ALA A 81 -54.14 14.02 9.55
CA ALA A 81 -52.81 14.57 9.29
C ALA A 81 -51.82 14.20 10.41
N GLU A 82 -52.26 14.23 11.67
CA GLU A 82 -51.49 13.77 12.83
C GLU A 82 -51.13 12.28 12.70
N GLN A 83 -52.12 11.43 12.41
CA GLN A 83 -51.88 10.01 12.20
C GLN A 83 -50.95 9.72 11.01
N MET A 84 -51.02 10.53 9.94
CA MET A 84 -50.05 10.43 8.83
C MET A 84 -48.66 10.87 9.26
N ALA A 85 -48.53 11.92 10.06
CA ALA A 85 -47.23 12.39 10.56
C ALA A 85 -46.58 11.32 11.46
N ASP A 86 -47.35 10.69 12.36
CA ASP A 86 -46.87 9.59 13.20
C ASP A 86 -46.39 8.41 12.36
N GLN A 87 -47.15 8.05 11.31
CA GLN A 87 -46.75 6.99 10.40
C GLN A 87 -45.44 7.34 9.67
N MET A 88 -45.29 8.57 9.18
CA MET A 88 -44.05 9.01 8.52
C MET A 88 -42.86 9.01 9.47
N ILE A 89 -43.05 9.35 10.75
CA ILE A 89 -41.99 9.26 11.76
C ILE A 89 -41.59 7.81 11.98
N ALA A 90 -42.56 6.90 12.16
CA ALA A 90 -42.28 5.48 12.34
C ALA A 90 -41.56 4.85 11.13
N ASP A 91 -41.99 5.20 9.92
CA ASP A 91 -41.36 4.73 8.69
C ASP A 91 -39.93 5.28 8.56
N ALA A 92 -39.71 6.56 8.85
CA ALA A 92 -38.37 7.18 8.84
C ALA A 92 -37.44 6.59 9.90
N GLU A 93 -37.95 6.26 11.08
CA GLU A 93 -37.19 5.57 12.13
C GLU A 93 -36.79 4.16 11.68
N ALA A 94 -37.70 3.40 11.08
CA ALA A 94 -37.43 2.06 10.54
C ALA A 94 -36.37 2.10 9.42
N GLU A 95 -36.51 3.03 8.46
CA GLU A 95 -35.52 3.23 7.40
C GLU A 95 -34.15 3.63 7.97
N ALA A 96 -34.11 4.50 8.99
CA ALA A 96 -32.86 4.88 9.64
C ALA A 96 -32.20 3.71 10.37
N GLU A 97 -32.98 2.83 11.01
CA GLU A 97 -32.48 1.60 11.61
C GLU A 97 -31.91 0.63 10.58
N GLU A 98 -32.58 0.46 9.44
CA GLU A 98 -32.12 -0.39 8.34
C GLU A 98 -30.79 0.12 7.77
N ILE A 99 -30.70 1.43 7.48
CA ILE A 99 -29.47 2.06 6.99
C ILE A 99 -28.33 1.87 7.99
N ARG A 100 -28.59 2.05 9.29
CA ARG A 100 -27.58 1.84 10.33
C ARG A 100 -27.14 0.38 10.40
N ALA A 101 -28.08 -0.57 10.32
CA ALA A 101 -27.77 -1.99 10.33
C ALA A 101 -26.92 -2.38 9.12
N GLN A 102 -27.27 -1.89 7.94
CA GLN A 102 -26.50 -2.12 6.71
C GLN A 102 -25.10 -1.53 6.80
N ALA A 103 -24.97 -0.25 7.20
CA ALA A 103 -23.67 0.39 7.37
C ALA A 103 -22.79 -0.34 8.42
N GLN A 104 -23.40 -0.86 9.48
CA GLN A 104 -22.69 -1.67 10.47
C GLN A 104 -22.23 -3.01 9.90
N ALA A 105 -23.06 -3.68 9.09
CA ALA A 105 -22.71 -4.93 8.43
C ALA A 105 -21.57 -4.74 7.43
N GLU A 106 -21.67 -3.73 6.56
CA GLU A 106 -20.62 -3.36 5.58
C GLU A 106 -19.30 -3.03 6.28
N ARG A 107 -19.34 -2.23 7.37
CA ARG A 107 -18.16 -1.95 8.18
C ARG A 107 -17.54 -3.21 8.77
N GLN A 108 -18.36 -4.14 9.28
CA GLN A 108 -17.86 -5.40 9.83
C GLN A 108 -17.22 -6.28 8.76
N GLN A 109 -17.80 -6.33 7.57
CA GLN A 109 -17.24 -7.05 6.41
C GLN A 109 -15.89 -6.46 6.01
N ALA A 110 -15.80 -5.14 5.83
CA ALA A 110 -14.54 -4.46 5.51
C ALA A 110 -13.45 -4.71 6.58
N LEU A 111 -13.82 -4.71 7.86
CA LEU A 111 -12.90 -5.05 8.95
C LEU A 111 -12.48 -6.53 8.94
N ALA A 112 -13.37 -7.44 8.54
CA ALA A 112 -13.04 -8.85 8.42
C ALA A 112 -12.10 -9.12 7.24
N GLU A 113 -12.35 -8.47 6.11
CA GLU A 113 -11.51 -8.56 4.90
C GLU A 113 -10.11 -8.04 5.16
N THR A 114 -9.98 -6.81 5.69
CA THR A 114 -8.67 -6.23 6.05
C THR A 114 -7.91 -7.09 7.04
N ARG A 115 -8.58 -7.66 8.05
CA ARG A 115 -7.94 -8.61 8.99
C ARG A 115 -7.46 -9.88 8.30
N ALA A 116 -8.25 -10.42 7.37
CA ALA A 116 -7.85 -11.60 6.59
C ALA A 116 -6.65 -11.30 5.69
N GLU A 117 -6.60 -10.13 5.06
CA GLU A 117 -5.45 -9.67 4.27
C GLU A 117 -4.20 -9.48 5.13
N CYS A 118 -4.31 -8.80 6.28
CA CYS A 118 -3.20 -8.66 7.22
C CYS A 118 -2.68 -10.02 7.69
N ALA A 119 -3.57 -10.97 7.98
CA ALA A 119 -3.18 -12.32 8.40
C ALA A 119 -2.44 -13.07 7.28
N ARG A 120 -2.87 -12.96 6.02
CA ARG A 120 -2.20 -13.55 4.86
C ARG A 120 -0.81 -12.94 4.65
N LEU A 121 -0.72 -11.61 4.61
CA LEU A 121 0.55 -10.91 4.47
C LEU A 121 1.53 -11.25 5.60
N HIS A 122 1.03 -11.38 6.83
CA HIS A 122 1.86 -11.78 7.95
C HIS A 122 2.38 -13.20 7.79
N ALA A 123 1.52 -14.15 7.41
CA ALA A 123 1.92 -15.53 7.14
C ALA A 123 2.99 -15.61 6.02
N ASP A 124 2.78 -14.88 4.93
CA ASP A 124 3.74 -14.84 3.82
C ASP A 124 5.10 -14.28 4.27
N LEU A 125 5.11 -13.18 5.02
CA LEU A 125 6.34 -12.60 5.57
C LEU A 125 7.05 -13.56 6.54
N THR A 126 6.30 -14.30 7.36
CA THR A 126 6.91 -15.29 8.25
C THR A 126 7.58 -16.42 7.48
N VAL A 127 6.93 -16.93 6.43
CA VAL A 127 7.49 -17.97 5.56
C VAL A 127 8.74 -17.45 4.82
N GLN A 128 8.68 -16.24 4.26
CA GLN A 128 9.83 -15.63 3.59
C GLN A 128 11.02 -15.46 4.55
N ARG A 129 10.76 -14.96 5.76
CA ARG A 129 11.80 -14.82 6.80
C ARG A 129 12.45 -16.16 7.14
N GLU A 130 11.65 -17.22 7.32
CA GLU A 130 12.17 -18.56 7.61
C GLU A 130 13.03 -19.10 6.46
N GLN A 131 12.60 -18.86 5.21
CA GLN A 131 13.36 -19.24 4.02
C GLN A 131 14.69 -18.48 3.92
N GLU A 132 14.69 -17.17 4.15
CA GLU A 132 15.91 -16.33 4.15
C GLU A 132 16.88 -16.75 5.24
N ILE A 133 16.39 -16.96 6.46
CA ILE A 133 17.22 -17.45 7.57
C ILE A 133 17.78 -18.82 7.23
N GLY A 134 16.97 -19.74 6.69
CA GLY A 134 17.43 -21.05 6.24
C GLY A 134 18.54 -20.95 5.19
N ALA A 135 18.37 -20.08 4.19
CA ALA A 135 19.37 -19.85 3.15
C ALA A 135 20.68 -19.27 3.73
N LEU A 136 20.59 -18.34 4.68
CA LEU A 136 21.75 -17.77 5.36
C LEU A 136 22.49 -18.81 6.21
N LEU A 137 21.77 -19.69 6.91
CA LEU A 137 22.38 -20.78 7.68
C LEU A 137 23.13 -21.75 6.78
N VAL A 138 22.53 -22.18 5.67
CA VAL A 138 23.21 -23.03 4.68
C VAL A 138 24.45 -22.33 4.12
N ARG A 139 24.37 -21.03 3.85
CA ARG A 139 25.52 -20.26 3.37
C ARG A 139 26.63 -20.17 4.41
N LEU A 140 26.27 -20.00 5.68
CA LEU A 140 27.21 -20.00 6.79
C LEU A 140 27.93 -21.34 6.91
N GLU A 141 27.21 -22.46 6.84
CA GLU A 141 27.79 -23.80 6.84
C GLU A 141 28.76 -24.02 5.67
N GLN A 142 28.39 -23.56 4.46
CA GLN A 142 29.27 -23.61 3.29
C GLN A 142 30.56 -22.81 3.50
N LEU A 143 30.45 -21.59 4.05
CA LEU A 143 31.62 -20.75 4.34
C LEU A 143 32.52 -21.41 5.39
N GLN A 144 31.94 -21.98 6.44
CA GLN A 144 32.69 -22.71 7.46
C GLN A 144 33.42 -23.92 6.88
N ALA A 145 32.76 -24.68 6.01
CA ALA A 145 33.37 -25.82 5.33
C ALA A 145 34.55 -25.38 4.43
N GLU A 146 34.42 -24.25 3.73
CA GLU A 146 35.50 -23.72 2.89
C GLU A 146 36.68 -23.20 3.71
N VAL A 147 36.42 -22.53 4.85
CA VAL A 147 37.49 -22.13 5.79
C VAL A 147 38.24 -23.37 6.29
N ALA A 148 37.54 -24.40 6.75
CA ALA A 148 38.17 -25.64 7.21
C ALA A 148 38.98 -26.33 6.10
N ARG A 149 38.51 -26.27 4.85
CA ARG A 149 39.23 -26.78 3.68
C ARG A 149 40.53 -26.00 3.42
N LEU A 150 40.50 -24.67 3.53
CA LEU A 150 41.68 -23.82 3.36
C LEU A 150 42.71 -24.09 4.46
N ASP A 151 42.27 -24.24 5.72
CA ASP A 151 43.14 -24.57 6.85
C ASP A 151 43.83 -25.93 6.67
N ASP A 152 43.11 -26.93 6.14
CA ASP A 152 43.69 -28.24 5.83
C ASP A 152 44.68 -28.17 4.66
N LEU A 153 44.39 -27.38 3.61
CA LEU A 153 45.34 -27.15 2.51
C LEU A 153 46.62 -26.46 3.00
N GLU A 154 46.49 -25.45 3.86
CA GLU A 154 47.62 -24.75 4.48
C GLU A 154 48.46 -25.70 5.32
N SER A 155 47.82 -26.50 6.17
CA SER A 155 48.49 -27.48 7.03
C SER A 155 49.25 -28.52 6.21
N ARG A 156 48.63 -29.06 5.15
CA ARG A 156 49.27 -29.99 4.21
C ARG A 156 50.45 -29.37 3.47
N ALA A 157 50.33 -28.13 3.04
CA ALA A 157 51.41 -27.41 2.36
C ALA A 157 52.60 -27.14 3.31
N ARG A 158 52.33 -26.74 4.55
CA ARG A 158 53.39 -26.59 5.56
C ARG A 158 54.08 -27.91 5.87
N GLU A 159 53.33 -28.98 6.01
CA GLU A 159 53.89 -30.29 6.32
C GLU A 159 54.72 -30.84 5.14
N SER A 160 54.25 -30.64 3.90
CA SER A 160 55.00 -31.06 2.70
C SER A 160 56.32 -30.30 2.57
N LEU A 161 56.31 -28.98 2.78
CA LEU A 161 57.52 -28.16 2.81
C LEU A 161 58.48 -28.61 3.91
N ARG A 162 57.96 -28.86 5.12
CA ARG A 162 58.78 -29.36 6.23
C ARG A 162 59.42 -30.71 5.90
N ARG A 163 58.64 -31.66 5.39
CA ARG A 163 59.15 -32.98 4.96
C ARG A 163 60.21 -32.86 3.87
N TRP A 164 60.02 -31.97 2.90
CA TRP A 164 61.00 -31.71 1.84
C TRP A 164 62.30 -31.14 2.40
N ILE A 165 62.23 -30.14 3.29
CA ILE A 165 63.41 -29.57 3.95
C ILE A 165 64.16 -30.63 4.75
N ASP A 166 63.46 -31.42 5.58
CA ASP A 166 64.06 -32.47 6.41
C ASP A 166 64.75 -33.55 5.53
N GLN A 167 64.16 -33.90 4.38
CA GLN A 167 64.76 -34.83 3.42
C GLN A 167 66.05 -34.26 2.81
N HIS A 168 66.08 -32.99 2.40
CA HIS A 168 67.28 -32.35 1.85
C HIS A 168 68.39 -32.22 2.90
N GLN A 169 68.05 -31.90 4.15
CA GLN A 169 69.02 -31.88 5.24
C GLN A 169 69.66 -33.26 5.45
N ARG A 170 68.88 -34.35 5.41
CA ARG A 170 69.41 -35.72 5.52
C ARG A 170 70.37 -36.05 4.37
N LEU A 171 69.99 -35.76 3.13
CA LEU A 171 70.84 -35.97 1.96
C LEU A 171 72.17 -35.21 2.06
N LEU A 172 72.15 -33.98 2.57
CA LEU A 172 73.36 -33.19 2.81
C LEU A 172 74.24 -33.80 3.93
N THR A 173 73.64 -34.30 5.02
CA THR A 173 74.38 -34.98 6.10
C THR A 173 74.96 -36.33 5.69
N GLU A 174 74.25 -37.11 4.86
CA GLU A 174 74.73 -38.40 4.34
C GLU A 174 75.82 -38.21 3.28
N GLY A 175 75.69 -37.20 2.41
CA GLY A 175 76.73 -36.82 1.45
C GLY A 175 78.02 -36.34 2.11
N THR A 176 77.93 -35.66 3.26
CA THR A 176 79.10 -35.27 4.07
C THR A 176 79.67 -36.43 4.89
N GLY A 177 78.84 -37.38 5.35
CA GLY A 177 79.28 -38.61 6.03
C GLY A 177 79.96 -39.63 5.12
N ASN A 178 79.57 -39.71 3.84
CA ASN A 178 80.19 -40.60 2.84
C ASN A 178 81.40 -39.96 2.13
N GLY A 179 81.47 -38.62 2.08
CA GLY A 179 82.61 -37.87 1.54
C GLY A 179 83.90 -37.92 2.38
N GLY A 180 83.85 -38.53 3.57
CA GLY A 180 85.03 -38.78 4.42
C GLY A 180 85.77 -40.09 4.13
N ALA A 181 85.27 -40.96 3.24
CA ALA A 181 85.87 -42.28 2.99
C ALA A 181 86.27 -42.57 1.53
N VAL A 182 86.01 -41.68 0.57
CA VAL A 182 86.56 -41.85 -0.79
C VAL A 182 86.88 -40.51 -1.43
N ALA A 183 88.12 -40.07 -1.22
CA ALA A 183 88.74 -39.07 -2.08
C ALA A 183 88.94 -39.69 -3.48
N GLY A 184 88.37 -39.03 -4.49
CA GLY A 184 88.77 -39.21 -5.89
C GLY A 184 87.66 -39.71 -6.81
N GLY A 185 87.13 -38.82 -7.65
CA GLY A 185 86.33 -39.25 -8.79
C GLY A 185 85.30 -38.23 -9.25
N SER A 186 85.77 -37.18 -9.92
CA SER A 186 84.97 -36.24 -10.70
C SER A 186 84.15 -36.97 -11.78
N ALA A 187 82.83 -36.73 -11.85
CA ALA A 187 82.07 -36.73 -13.09
C ALA A 187 80.67 -36.11 -12.89
N VAL A 188 80.53 -34.87 -13.37
CA VAL A 188 79.25 -34.22 -13.63
C VAL A 188 78.53 -34.95 -14.75
N ALA A 189 77.34 -35.48 -14.47
CA ALA A 189 76.41 -35.96 -15.50
C ALA A 189 75.01 -35.42 -15.20
N THR A 190 74.64 -34.37 -15.93
CA THR A 190 73.30 -33.78 -16.00
C THR A 190 72.34 -34.78 -16.66
N PRO A 191 71.14 -35.03 -16.12
CA PRO A 191 70.05 -35.55 -16.93
C PRO A 191 69.05 -34.44 -17.24
N VAL A 192 68.97 -34.18 -18.55
CA VAL A 192 67.91 -33.54 -19.32
C VAL A 192 66.51 -33.96 -18.84
N HIS A 193 65.64 -32.98 -18.64
CA HIS A 193 64.20 -33.15 -18.39
C HIS A 193 63.46 -33.37 -19.72
N PRO A 194 62.50 -34.31 -19.84
CA PRO A 194 61.55 -34.32 -20.95
C PRO A 194 60.28 -33.51 -20.61
N PRO A 195 59.60 -32.89 -21.60
CA PRO A 195 58.32 -32.19 -21.38
C PRO A 195 57.13 -33.10 -21.74
N ALA A 196 56.07 -33.07 -20.92
CA ALA A 196 54.71 -33.51 -21.25
C ALA A 196 53.79 -33.13 -20.08
N ALA A 197 52.54 -32.73 -20.22
CA ALA A 197 51.66 -32.29 -21.32
C ALA A 197 50.45 -31.62 -20.64
#